data_AF-A0A958RTE9-F1
#
_entry.id   AF-A0A958RTE9-F1
#
_cell.length_a   1.000
_cell.length_b   1.000
_cell.length_c   1.000
_cell.angle_alpha   90.00
_cell.angle_beta   90.00
_cell.angle_gamma   90.00
#
_symmetry.space_group_name_H-M   'P 1'
#
loop_
_entity.id
_entity.type
_entity.pdbx_description
1 polymer ?
#
loop_
_entity_poly.entity_id
_entity_poly.type
_entity_poly.pdbx_seq_one_letter_code
_entity_poly.pdbx_strand_id
1 'polypeptide(L)'
;MRILVLIWTLVLVAGCETAPKKDSSESAKAADAKSKMDGAKKALKSASAGGTVSGTVTCSVGGDERVIEVVENDGGCVLRYTKVGKTTEPASAKNGTDYCNSVASKIQDNLKIAGFTCK
;
A
#
# COMPACT_ATOMS: atom_id res chain seq x y z
N MET A 1 28.65 30.63 7.70
CA MET A 1 29.46 29.41 7.49
C MET A 1 28.67 28.51 6.56
N ARG A 2 28.81 28.47 5.23
CA ARG A 2 30.00 28.60 4.35
C ARG A 2 31.11 27.58 4.65
N ILE A 3 30.75 26.31 4.58
CA ILE A 3 31.64 25.15 4.33
C ILE A 3 30.70 24.15 3.62
N LEU A 4 30.62 23.91 2.30
CA LEU A 4 31.57 23.91 1.18
C LEU A 4 32.87 23.19 1.54
N VAL A 5 33.15 22.08 0.84
CA VAL A 5 34.33 21.17 0.89
C VAL A 5 33.98 19.85 1.60
N LEU A 6 34.19 18.63 1.10
CA LEU A 6 34.67 18.05 -0.15
C LEU A 6 34.31 16.54 -0.07
N ILE A 7 33.86 15.96 -1.17
CA ILE A 7 34.39 14.70 -1.76
C ILE A 7 34.71 13.55 -0.79
N TRP A 8 33.94 12.46 -0.86
CA TRP A 8 34.52 11.15 -1.18
C TRP A 8 33.48 10.15 -1.71
N THR A 9 33.58 9.95 -3.02
CA THR A 9 33.15 8.77 -3.75
C THR A 9 33.66 7.49 -3.10
N LEU A 10 32.79 6.51 -2.84
CA LEU A 10 33.15 5.11 -2.96
C LEU A 10 32.04 4.33 -3.67
N VAL A 11 32.32 4.09 -4.94
CA VAL A 11 31.63 3.17 -5.84
C VAL A 11 31.97 1.75 -5.40
N LEU A 12 30.96 0.92 -5.15
CA LEU A 12 31.08 -0.54 -5.15
C LEU A 12 29.91 -1.12 -5.96
N VAL A 13 30.18 -1.28 -7.25
CA VAL A 13 29.36 -2.06 -8.18
C VAL A 13 29.69 -3.53 -7.91
N ALA A 14 28.73 -4.28 -7.38
CA ALA A 14 28.73 -5.74 -7.41
C ALA A 14 27.78 -6.19 -8.53
N GLY A 15 28.36 -6.78 -9.58
CA GLY A 15 27.62 -7.36 -10.69
C GLY A 15 26.95 -8.67 -10.31
N CYS A 16 25.73 -8.88 -10.81
CA CYS A 16 25.16 -10.20 -11.03
C CYS A 16 24.77 -10.29 -12.51
N GLU A 17 25.59 -10.99 -13.28
CA GLU A 17 25.22 -11.54 -14.58
C GLU A 17 24.20 -12.66 -14.38
N THR A 18 23.03 -12.57 -15.02
CA THR A 18 22.25 -13.79 -15.34
C THR A 18 21.42 -13.57 -16.61
N ALA A 19 21.54 -14.55 -17.50
CA ALA A 19 21.27 -14.56 -18.94
C ALA A 19 19.90 -14.05 -19.45
N PRO A 20 19.86 -13.50 -20.69
CA PRO A 20 18.63 -13.15 -21.39
C PRO A 20 17.97 -14.35 -22.09
N LYS A 21 16.66 -14.54 -21.89
CA LYS A 21 15.81 -15.28 -22.82
C LYS A 21 15.16 -14.29 -23.78
N LYS A 22 15.34 -14.57 -25.07
CA LYS A 22 14.86 -13.83 -26.23
C LYS A 22 13.46 -14.31 -26.63
N ASP A 23 12.80 -13.45 -27.42
CA ASP A 23 11.59 -13.66 -28.22
C ASP A 23 10.25 -13.58 -27.48
N SER A 24 9.22 -12.92 -28.00
CA SER A 24 9.07 -12.01 -29.14
C SER A 24 7.67 -11.42 -29.01
N SER A 25 7.48 -10.14 -29.31
CA SER A 25 6.59 -9.72 -30.39
C SER A 25 6.15 -8.26 -30.21
N GLU A 26 6.44 -7.54 -31.27
CA GLU A 26 6.16 -6.15 -31.57
C GLU A 26 4.71 -5.92 -32.03
N SER A 27 4.34 -4.64 -32.00
CA SER A 27 3.21 -3.94 -32.65
C SER A 27 2.07 -3.52 -31.71
N ALA A 28 1.49 -2.33 -31.80
CA ALA A 28 1.87 -1.04 -32.38
C ALA A 28 0.76 -0.04 -31.95
N LYS A 29 1.15 1.23 -31.80
CA LYS A 29 0.37 2.43 -32.19
C LYS A 29 -0.83 2.91 -31.33
N ALA A 30 -0.56 4.06 -30.69
CA ALA A 30 -1.35 5.29 -30.58
C ALA A 30 -2.88 5.25 -30.80
N ALA A 31 -3.66 5.83 -29.88
CA ALA A 31 -4.03 7.25 -29.88
C ALA A 31 -5.10 7.54 -28.80
N ASP A 32 -5.07 8.78 -28.31
CA ASP A 32 -6.02 9.55 -27.52
C ASP A 32 -7.45 9.03 -27.27
N ALA A 33 -7.89 9.12 -26.01
CA ALA A 33 -9.26 9.51 -25.69
C ALA A 33 -9.34 10.19 -24.31
N LYS A 34 -9.24 11.52 -24.34
CA LYS A 34 -9.71 12.44 -23.31
C LYS A 34 -11.23 12.38 -23.24
N SER A 35 -11.81 11.89 -22.14
CA SER A 35 -13.09 12.41 -21.64
C SER A 35 -13.48 11.90 -20.25
N LYS A 36 -13.72 12.89 -19.38
CA LYS A 36 -14.87 12.98 -18.47
C LYS A 36 -14.87 12.07 -17.23
N MET A 37 -14.27 12.63 -16.18
CA MET A 37 -14.99 13.08 -14.98
C MET A 37 -16.46 12.65 -14.96
N ASP A 38 -16.76 11.58 -14.22
CA ASP A 38 -17.97 11.37 -13.40
C ASP A 38 -17.81 10.00 -12.71
N GLY A 39 -17.82 9.98 -11.38
CA GLY A 39 -17.78 8.71 -10.63
C GLY A 39 -16.84 8.67 -9.43
N ALA A 40 -16.82 9.72 -8.62
CA ALA A 40 -16.59 9.50 -7.20
C ALA A 40 -17.55 8.40 -6.73
N LYS A 41 -17.04 7.42 -5.98
CA LYS A 41 -17.78 6.34 -5.28
C LYS A 41 -18.02 5.02 -6.04
N LYS A 42 -16.99 4.45 -6.69
CA LYS A 42 -17.01 3.00 -7.01
C LYS A 42 -15.61 2.38 -7.27
N ALA A 43 -14.73 2.40 -6.28
CA ALA A 43 -13.43 1.71 -6.37
C ALA A 43 -12.93 1.12 -5.03
N LEU A 44 -13.83 0.63 -4.19
CA LEU A 44 -13.52 -0.27 -3.06
C LEU A 44 -14.37 -1.52 -3.20
N LYS A 45 -14.19 -2.25 -4.31
CA LYS A 45 -14.70 -3.62 -4.46
C LYS A 45 -13.79 -4.39 -5.41
N SER A 46 -12.51 -4.47 -5.06
CA SER A 46 -11.61 -5.44 -5.68
C SER A 46 -10.48 -5.80 -4.71
N ALA A 47 -10.85 -6.58 -3.69
CA ALA A 47 -9.96 -7.50 -2.96
C ALA A 47 -10.82 -8.44 -2.10
N SER A 48 -11.76 -9.15 -2.75
CA SER A 48 -12.28 -10.39 -2.17
C SER A 48 -11.18 -11.42 -2.33
N ALA A 49 -10.57 -11.79 -1.21
CA ALA A 49 -9.81 -13.02 -1.04
C ALA A 49 -10.18 -13.53 0.36
N GLY A 50 -11.00 -14.58 0.39
CA GLY A 50 -11.08 -15.59 1.46
C GLY A 50 -11.72 -15.26 2.80
N GLY A 51 -11.78 -14.00 3.23
CA GLY A 51 -11.99 -13.72 4.66
C GLY A 51 -13.16 -12.81 5.03
N THR A 52 -13.59 -12.93 6.28
CA THR A 52 -14.60 -12.06 6.91
C THR A 52 -13.91 -10.78 7.38
N VAL A 53 -14.43 -9.62 7.02
CA VAL A 53 -13.91 -8.34 7.54
C VAL A 53 -14.39 -8.18 8.98
N SER A 54 -13.46 -8.20 9.92
CA SER A 54 -13.71 -8.09 11.36
C SER A 54 -13.80 -6.63 11.81
N GLY A 55 -13.08 -5.74 11.14
CA GLY A 55 -13.10 -4.30 11.42
C GLY A 55 -12.50 -3.47 10.30
N THR A 56 -13.07 -2.27 10.09
CA THR A 56 -12.59 -1.28 9.13
C THR A 56 -12.54 0.08 9.79
N VAL A 57 -11.43 0.78 9.65
CA VAL A 57 -11.23 2.15 10.13
C VAL A 57 -10.78 3.01 8.96
N THR A 58 -11.42 4.15 8.77
CA THR A 58 -11.02 5.12 7.74
C THR A 58 -10.44 6.36 8.39
N CYS A 59 -9.20 6.68 8.06
CA CYS A 59 -8.47 7.85 8.56
C CYS A 59 -8.27 8.86 7.42
N SER A 60 -8.55 10.13 7.66
CA SER A 60 -8.42 11.19 6.64
C SER A 60 -7.83 12.49 7.16
N VAL A 61 -7.05 13.18 6.30
CA VAL A 61 -6.54 14.54 6.55
C VAL A 61 -6.32 15.27 5.22
N GLY A 62 -6.82 16.50 5.07
CA GLY A 62 -6.48 17.36 3.94
C GLY A 62 -6.67 16.75 2.53
N GLY A 63 -7.56 15.77 2.36
CA GLY A 63 -7.78 15.04 1.11
C GLY A 63 -7.02 13.71 0.95
N ASP A 64 -6.11 13.36 1.86
CA ASP A 64 -5.53 12.01 1.96
C ASP A 64 -6.50 11.11 2.73
N GLU A 65 -6.91 9.99 2.13
CA GLU A 65 -7.72 8.95 2.77
C GLU A 65 -6.91 7.65 2.90
N ARG A 66 -6.96 7.06 4.09
CA ARG A 66 -6.31 5.81 4.45
C ARG A 66 -7.33 4.87 5.06
N VAL A 67 -7.32 3.62 4.61
CA VAL A 67 -8.24 2.60 5.11
C VAL A 67 -7.42 1.50 5.78
N ILE A 68 -7.81 1.12 6.98
CA ILE A 68 -7.24 0.03 7.76
C ILE A 68 -8.33 -1.03 7.90
N GLU A 69 -8.07 -2.26 7.47
CA GLU A 69 -9.03 -3.36 7.49
C GLU A 69 -8.40 -4.61 8.11
N VAL A 70 -9.05 -5.18 9.12
CA VAL A 70 -8.69 -6.49 9.66
C VAL A 70 -9.59 -7.54 9.03
N VAL A 71 -8.99 -8.49 8.31
CA VAL A 71 -9.68 -9.57 7.61
C VAL A 71 -9.35 -10.89 8.29
N GLU A 72 -10.35 -11.57 8.82
CA GLU A 72 -10.24 -12.91 9.41
C GLU A 72 -10.23 -13.97 8.32
N ASN A 73 -9.24 -14.86 8.34
CA ASN A 73 -9.09 -15.95 7.36
C ASN A 73 -8.63 -17.22 8.07
N ASP A 74 -9.34 -18.34 7.89
CA ASP A 74 -8.94 -19.68 8.35
C ASP A 74 -8.51 -19.72 9.84
N GLY A 75 -9.20 -18.99 10.71
CA GLY A 75 -8.89 -18.90 12.15
C GLY A 75 -7.74 -17.97 12.51
N GLY A 76 -7.12 -17.31 11.52
CA GLY A 76 -6.15 -16.24 11.66
C GLY A 76 -6.66 -14.90 11.12
N CYS A 77 -5.74 -13.99 10.81
CA CYS A 77 -6.06 -12.64 10.36
C CYS A 77 -5.04 -12.09 9.36
N VAL A 78 -5.46 -11.13 8.56
CA VAL A 78 -4.63 -10.30 7.68
C VAL A 78 -5.07 -8.85 7.87
N LEU A 79 -4.11 -7.98 8.19
CA LEU A 79 -4.31 -6.55 8.25
C LEU A 79 -4.02 -5.96 6.87
N ARG A 80 -5.01 -5.32 6.27
CA ARG A 80 -4.87 -4.58 5.02
C ARG A 80 -4.83 -3.09 5.32
N TYR A 81 -3.90 -2.40 4.68
CA TYR A 81 -3.75 -0.97 4.77
C TYR A 81 -3.71 -0.37 3.37
N THR A 82 -4.70 0.47 3.08
CA THR A 82 -4.86 1.14 1.79
C THR A 82 -4.52 2.61 1.92
N LYS A 83 -3.60 3.11 1.08
CA LYS A 83 -3.28 4.53 0.94
C LYS A 83 -3.25 4.88 -0.55
N VAL A 84 -3.95 5.94 -0.94
CA VAL A 84 -4.00 6.43 -2.35
C VAL A 84 -4.27 5.32 -3.37
N GLY A 85 -5.22 4.43 -3.06
CA GLY A 85 -5.62 3.32 -3.93
C GLY A 85 -4.64 2.13 -3.98
N LYS A 86 -3.57 2.14 -3.18
CA LYS A 86 -2.65 1.00 -3.03
C LYS A 86 -2.86 0.32 -1.69
N THR A 87 -3.17 -0.97 -1.73
CA THR A 87 -3.32 -1.82 -0.53
C THR A 87 -2.03 -2.59 -0.26
N THR A 88 -1.66 -2.66 1.01
CA THR A 88 -0.52 -3.42 1.54
C THR A 88 -0.99 -4.27 2.71
N GLU A 89 -0.24 -5.31 3.03
CA GLU A 89 -0.58 -6.24 4.13
C GLU A 89 0.51 -6.18 5.21
N PRO A 90 0.54 -5.14 6.06
CA PRO A 90 1.60 -4.94 7.03
C PRO A 90 1.64 -5.98 8.16
N ALA A 91 0.57 -6.76 8.36
CA ALA A 91 0.53 -7.81 9.37
C ALA A 91 -0.39 -8.96 8.95
N SER A 92 -0.02 -10.17 9.36
CA SER A 92 -0.86 -11.36 9.25
C SER A 92 -0.56 -12.31 10.41
N ALA A 93 -1.56 -13.05 10.88
CA ALA A 93 -1.41 -14.13 11.84
C ALA A 93 -2.18 -15.36 11.36
N LYS A 94 -1.71 -16.54 11.75
CA LYS A 94 -2.38 -17.82 11.44
C LYS A 94 -3.42 -18.23 12.47
N ASN A 95 -3.34 -17.68 13.68
CA ASN A 95 -4.22 -18.02 14.80
C ASN A 95 -4.65 -16.73 15.51
N GLY A 96 -5.96 -16.51 15.62
CA GLY A 96 -6.56 -15.35 16.26
C GLY A 96 -6.40 -14.05 15.49
N THR A 97 -6.97 -13.00 16.06
CA THR A 97 -7.00 -11.64 15.47
C THR A 97 -6.21 -10.61 16.26
N ASP A 98 -5.79 -10.94 17.49
CA ASP A 98 -5.14 -10.00 18.41
C ASP A 98 -3.92 -9.30 17.81
N TYR A 99 -3.11 -10.04 17.05
CA TYR A 99 -1.93 -9.46 16.39
C TYR A 99 -2.34 -8.40 15.35
N CYS A 100 -3.27 -8.72 14.45
CA CYS A 100 -3.74 -7.75 13.46
C CYS A 100 -4.43 -6.56 14.11
N ASN A 101 -5.22 -6.79 15.16
CA ASN A 101 -5.88 -5.72 15.93
C ASN A 101 -4.86 -4.80 16.62
N SER A 102 -3.82 -5.37 17.23
CA SER A 102 -2.74 -4.59 17.86
C SER A 102 -2.01 -3.72 16.84
N VAL A 103 -1.68 -4.28 15.66
CA VAL A 103 -1.03 -3.51 14.60
C VAL A 103 -1.98 -2.48 14.00
N ALA A 104 -3.26 -2.79 13.82
CA ALA A 104 -4.28 -1.85 13.36
C ALA A 104 -4.39 -0.63 14.28
N SER A 105 -4.48 -0.84 15.60
CA SER A 105 -4.50 0.24 16.60
C SER A 105 -3.22 1.08 16.55
N LYS A 106 -2.04 0.45 16.43
CA LYS A 106 -0.77 1.18 16.27
C LYS A 106 -0.75 2.05 15.02
N ILE A 107 -1.22 1.53 13.88
CA ILE A 107 -1.32 2.32 12.65
C ILE A 107 -2.30 3.48 12.88
N GLN A 108 -3.47 3.21 13.44
CA GLN A 108 -4.48 4.24 13.71
C GLN A 108 -3.94 5.35 14.62
N ASP A 109 -3.23 5.00 15.69
CA ASP A 109 -2.66 5.97 16.63
C ASP A 109 -1.54 6.79 15.99
N ASN A 110 -0.68 6.17 15.19
CA ASN A 110 0.31 6.88 14.40
C ASN A 110 -0.33 7.86 13.40
N LEU A 111 -1.46 7.49 12.80
CA LEU A 111 -2.21 8.39 11.92
C LEU A 111 -2.82 9.55 12.70
N LYS A 112 -3.42 9.31 13.87
CA LYS A 112 -3.93 10.38 14.74
C LYS A 112 -2.83 11.36 15.15
N ILE A 113 -1.66 10.84 15.56
CA ILE A 113 -0.47 11.65 15.88
C ILE A 113 -0.03 12.48 14.67
N ALA A 114 -0.13 11.92 13.46
CA ALA A 114 0.15 12.62 12.21
C ALA A 114 -0.97 13.59 11.77
N GLY A 115 -2.02 13.80 12.58
CA GLY A 115 -3.11 14.73 12.31
C GLY A 115 -4.28 14.16 11.50
N PHE A 116 -4.36 12.84 11.33
CA PHE A 116 -5.51 12.20 10.70
C PHE A 116 -6.68 12.03 11.67
N THR A 117 -7.88 12.27 11.16
CA THR A 117 -9.13 11.93 11.87
C THR A 117 -9.59 10.56 11.42
N CYS A 118 -9.66 9.62 12.37
CA CYS A 118 -10.08 8.23 12.12
C CYS A 118 -11.52 8.00 12.62
N LYS A 119 -12.33 7.30 11.80
CA LYS A 119 -13.73 6.94 12.07
C LYS A 119 -14.01 5.49 11.70
#